data_AF-A0A914L4C5-F1
#
_entry.id   AF-A0A914L4C5-F1
#
_cell.length_a   1.000
_cell.length_b   1.000
_cell.length_c   1.000
_cell.angle_alpha   90.00
_cell.angle_beta   90.00
_cell.angle_gamma   90.00
#
_symmetry.space_group_name_H-M   'P 1'
#
loop_
_entity.id
_entity.type
_entity.pdbx_description
1 polymer ?
#
loop_
_entity_poly.entity_id
_entity_poly.type
_entity_poly.pdbx_seq_one_letter_code
_entity_poly.pdbx_strand_id
1 'polypeptide(L)'
;MNRYLLNILAPLLLFFNFISADYKPDWTSIDSRPVPLWFDDVKFGIFSHWGVYSVPAFGSEWFWYYWKGAKDPAYQRFVEYHFPNGTTYADFAKMFTAEDFDAQQFAEIIKASGARYFVLTSKHHEGFTLWPSSTSWNWNSVDIGPHRDLVNELSAAVRSKGVHFGLYFSMFDWFHPLYLRDKETKGYEFPKTVSIPQLWEIVNNYHPEVIWSDGDWEQTDEYWHSKEFLAWLYNKSPVKDVVAVNDRWGKGMAGHHGGFMTYADHYDPGHLQPRKWENCMTLDKRSWGYRRDMKPSDVHSLNDLITQLARTISCGGNLLLNVGPTSHGQIVPIFEERLRQLGQWIGINQEAIYGSKPWIHQSDGDYIWYTSKVLDNSGMDPHRLYNQQHMHNTVIYAFVLRIPRLGRFQLDSVKITDKTRVSILGTAIKVPYKKTAPTLWVDLSQIQWQDFPSVEAIVLKIEYAATSNAQPFIDLVHNNNTNSARSERINTSRSSLSSSSSSTSDEENDDDVEREPNLASIVGERDWGTEF
;
A
#
# COMPACT_ATOMS: atom_id res chain seq x y z
N MET A 1 -69.55 -0.74 21.28
CA MET A 1 -69.63 -0.29 19.87
C MET A 1 -68.21 -0.06 19.37
N ASN A 2 -67.74 -0.93 18.46
CA ASN A 2 -66.67 -0.76 17.44
C ASN A 2 -65.33 -0.07 17.82
N ARG A 3 -64.15 -0.50 17.37
CA ARG A 3 -63.67 -1.59 16.49
C ARG A 3 -62.13 -1.54 16.57
N TYR A 4 -61.51 -2.72 16.60
CA TYR A 4 -60.20 -3.11 16.08
C TYR A 4 -59.22 -2.04 15.56
N LEU A 5 -57.96 -2.13 16.00
CA LEU A 5 -56.77 -2.06 15.14
C LEU A 5 -55.61 -2.78 15.84
N LEU A 6 -55.40 -4.05 15.46
CA LEU A 6 -54.14 -4.77 15.64
C LEU A 6 -53.11 -4.13 14.70
N ASN A 7 -52.02 -3.58 15.23
CA ASN A 7 -50.83 -3.27 14.44
C ASN A 7 -49.95 -4.52 14.38
N ILE A 8 -49.99 -5.20 13.25
CA ILE A 8 -49.07 -6.27 12.88
C ILE A 8 -47.72 -5.62 12.54
N LEU A 9 -46.70 -5.85 13.35
CA LEU A 9 -45.30 -5.62 12.98
C LEU A 9 -44.92 -6.66 11.90
N ALA A 10 -44.90 -6.24 10.64
CA ALA A 10 -44.26 -6.99 9.58
C ALA A 10 -42.74 -6.78 9.65
N PRO A 11 -41.91 -7.84 9.67
CA PRO A 11 -40.48 -7.66 9.51
C PRO A 11 -40.20 -7.26 8.06
N LEU A 12 -39.55 -6.12 7.88
CA LEU A 12 -39.03 -5.66 6.60
C LEU A 12 -37.88 -6.61 6.20
N LEU A 13 -38.21 -7.66 5.46
CA LEU A 13 -37.22 -8.52 4.80
C LEU A 13 -36.53 -7.68 3.71
N LEU A 14 -35.35 -7.13 4.05
CA LEU A 14 -34.40 -6.62 3.08
C LEU A 14 -33.94 -7.79 2.20
N PHE A 15 -34.55 -7.92 1.02
CA PHE A 15 -34.04 -8.77 -0.04
C PHE A 15 -32.71 -8.19 -0.52
N PHE A 16 -31.60 -8.68 0.03
CA PHE A 16 -30.31 -8.58 -0.63
C PHE A 16 -30.40 -9.43 -1.91
N ASN A 17 -30.55 -8.77 -3.05
CA ASN A 17 -30.27 -9.41 -4.34
C ASN A 17 -28.77 -9.74 -4.36
N PHE A 18 -28.43 -10.96 -3.94
CA PHE A 18 -27.12 -11.53 -4.24
C PHE A 18 -27.08 -11.77 -5.75
N ILE A 19 -26.62 -10.78 -6.50
CA ILE A 19 -26.08 -11.04 -7.82
C ILE A 19 -24.82 -11.86 -7.55
N SER A 20 -24.94 -13.18 -7.65
CA SER A 20 -23.77 -14.04 -7.76
C SER A 20 -23.13 -13.70 -9.10
N ALA A 21 -22.23 -12.71 -9.11
CA ALA A 21 -21.38 -12.47 -10.25
C ALA A 21 -20.57 -13.75 -10.50
N ASP A 22 -20.52 -14.21 -11.75
CA ASP A 22 -19.79 -15.40 -12.18
C ASP A 22 -18.52 -14.92 -12.89
N TYR A 23 -17.49 -14.64 -12.09
CA TYR A 23 -16.19 -14.17 -12.58
C TYR A 23 -15.46 -15.28 -13.32
N LYS A 24 -15.05 -15.01 -14.56
CA LYS A 24 -14.28 -15.93 -15.41
C LYS A 24 -12.79 -15.78 -15.15
N PRO A 25 -11.98 -16.83 -15.36
CA PRO A 25 -10.52 -16.77 -15.20
C PRO A 25 -9.86 -16.01 -16.37
N ASP A 26 -10.25 -14.76 -16.56
CA ASP A 26 -9.67 -13.82 -17.50
C ASP A 26 -9.68 -12.42 -16.89
N TRP A 27 -8.71 -11.60 -17.28
CA TRP A 27 -8.52 -10.28 -16.68
C TRP A 27 -9.68 -9.33 -16.92
N THR A 28 -10.37 -9.42 -18.06
CA THR A 28 -11.53 -8.56 -18.34
C THR A 28 -12.64 -8.80 -17.31
N SER A 29 -12.90 -10.07 -16.99
CA SER A 29 -13.88 -10.44 -15.97
C SER A 29 -13.39 -10.10 -14.56
N ILE A 30 -12.15 -10.44 -14.21
CA ILE A 30 -11.57 -10.22 -12.87
C ILE A 30 -11.49 -8.72 -12.54
N ASP A 31 -11.01 -7.89 -13.45
CA ASP A 31 -10.86 -6.44 -13.25
C ASP A 31 -12.20 -5.69 -13.21
N SER A 32 -13.29 -6.32 -13.70
CA SER A 32 -14.63 -5.74 -13.60
C SER A 32 -15.17 -5.74 -12.16
N ARG A 33 -14.55 -6.52 -11.24
CA ARG A 33 -14.96 -6.55 -9.84
C ARG A 33 -14.59 -5.22 -9.17
N PRO A 34 -15.58 -4.47 -8.64
CA PRO A 34 -15.28 -3.28 -7.88
C PRO A 34 -14.56 -3.65 -6.58
N VAL A 35 -13.65 -2.79 -6.13
CA VAL A 35 -13.02 -2.93 -4.82
C VAL A 35 -14.08 -2.85 -3.71
N PRO A 36 -14.02 -3.68 -2.65
CA PRO A 36 -14.94 -3.58 -1.52
C PRO A 36 -14.96 -2.16 -0.93
N LEU A 37 -16.14 -1.64 -0.61
CA LEU A 37 -16.29 -0.25 -0.13
C LEU A 37 -15.51 0.01 1.17
N TRP A 38 -15.45 -0.98 2.06
CA TRP A 38 -14.68 -0.85 3.29
C TRP A 38 -13.21 -0.53 2.98
N PHE A 39 -12.62 -1.16 1.95
CA PHE A 39 -11.22 -0.96 1.60
C PHE A 39 -10.97 0.45 1.09
N ASP A 40 -11.91 1.03 0.33
CA ASP A 40 -11.77 2.45 -0.02
C ASP A 40 -11.92 3.36 1.19
N ASP A 41 -12.80 3.06 2.15
CA ASP A 41 -13.09 3.95 3.28
C ASP A 41 -12.01 3.97 4.36
N VAL A 42 -11.23 2.90 4.52
CA VAL A 42 -10.28 2.73 5.63
C VAL A 42 -9.03 3.58 5.54
N LYS A 43 -8.55 3.92 4.34
CA LYS A 43 -7.40 4.81 4.03
C LYS A 43 -6.02 4.46 4.60
N PHE A 44 -5.92 3.83 5.76
CA PHE A 44 -4.66 3.57 6.45
C PHE A 44 -4.64 2.18 7.07
N GLY A 45 -3.56 1.45 6.81
CA GLY A 45 -3.29 0.12 7.34
C GLY A 45 -1.84 -0.05 7.80
N ILE A 46 -1.62 -1.11 8.57
CA ILE A 46 -0.27 -1.55 8.97
C ILE A 46 0.09 -2.83 8.24
N PHE A 47 1.33 -2.89 7.77
CA PHE A 47 1.95 -4.10 7.26
C PHE A 47 2.97 -4.62 8.28
N SER A 48 3.17 -5.94 8.36
CA SER A 48 4.24 -6.52 9.14
C SER A 48 5.01 -7.56 8.36
N HIS A 49 6.28 -7.28 8.08
CA HIS A 49 7.26 -8.25 7.59
C HIS A 49 7.96 -8.90 8.79
N TRP A 50 7.51 -10.10 9.11
CA TRP A 50 8.00 -10.90 10.23
C TRP A 50 8.21 -12.36 9.80
N GLY A 51 9.35 -12.92 10.17
CA GLY A 51 9.77 -14.24 9.70
C GLY A 51 11.18 -14.58 10.16
N VAL A 52 11.75 -15.67 9.63
CA VAL A 52 13.04 -16.22 10.05
C VAL A 52 14.18 -15.23 9.81
N TYR A 53 14.09 -14.40 8.77
CA TYR A 53 15.01 -13.29 8.50
C TYR A 53 15.13 -12.27 9.66
N SER A 54 14.17 -12.24 10.59
CA SER A 54 14.21 -11.38 11.78
C SER A 54 15.21 -11.86 12.84
N VAL A 55 15.72 -13.10 12.72
CA VAL A 55 16.75 -13.68 13.60
C VAL A 55 18.14 -13.07 13.34
N PRO A 56 18.69 -13.13 12.10
CA PRO A 56 19.95 -12.45 11.83
C PRO A 56 19.82 -10.93 11.95
N ALA A 57 18.61 -10.38 11.68
CA ALA A 57 18.28 -8.96 11.85
C ALA A 57 19.32 -8.02 11.21
N PHE A 58 19.70 -8.29 9.97
CA PHE A 58 20.77 -7.57 9.28
C PHE A 58 20.43 -7.29 7.83
N GLY A 59 20.64 -6.04 7.40
CA GLY A 59 20.39 -5.63 6.03
C GLY A 59 18.90 -5.55 5.72
N SER A 60 18.28 -6.68 5.37
CA SER A 60 16.83 -6.77 5.10
C SER A 60 16.25 -8.18 5.23
N GLU A 61 14.93 -8.30 5.02
CA GLU A 61 14.20 -9.57 4.87
C GLU A 61 14.68 -10.43 3.69
N TRP A 62 15.51 -9.88 2.81
CA TRP A 62 16.23 -10.59 1.74
C TRP A 62 17.53 -11.26 2.19
N PHE A 63 17.77 -11.36 3.50
CA PHE A 63 19.00 -11.93 4.07
C PHE A 63 19.42 -13.25 3.42
N TRP A 64 18.50 -14.21 3.24
CA TRP A 64 18.84 -15.51 2.68
C TRP A 64 19.33 -15.39 1.22
N TYR A 65 18.67 -14.56 0.41
CA TYR A 65 19.08 -14.31 -0.96
C TYR A 65 20.45 -13.62 -1.03
N TYR A 66 20.66 -12.54 -0.27
CA TYR A 66 21.96 -11.87 -0.28
C TYR A 66 23.08 -12.75 0.23
N TRP A 67 22.82 -13.56 1.26
CA TRP A 67 23.80 -14.49 1.78
C TRP A 67 24.10 -15.65 0.82
N LYS A 68 23.10 -16.37 0.32
CA LYS A 68 23.31 -17.64 -0.42
C LYS A 68 23.12 -17.52 -1.94
N GLY A 69 22.21 -16.66 -2.39
CA GLY A 69 21.93 -16.41 -3.80
C GLY A 69 22.99 -15.49 -4.42
N ALA A 70 22.98 -14.22 -4.04
CA ALA A 70 23.93 -13.21 -4.53
C ALA A 70 25.36 -13.40 -3.96
N LYS A 71 25.49 -14.06 -2.81
CA LYS A 71 26.76 -14.26 -2.08
C LYS A 71 27.47 -12.94 -1.77
N ASP A 72 26.71 -11.96 -1.32
CA ASP A 72 27.20 -10.65 -0.95
C ASP A 72 28.30 -10.77 0.14
N PRO A 73 29.50 -10.20 -0.06
CA PRO A 73 30.60 -10.28 0.89
C PRO A 73 30.27 -9.74 2.30
N ALA A 74 29.40 -8.72 2.42
CA ALA A 74 29.00 -8.18 3.71
C ALA A 74 28.17 -9.19 4.50
N TYR A 75 27.24 -9.88 3.84
CA TYR A 75 26.41 -10.92 4.47
C TYR A 75 27.23 -12.17 4.80
N GLN A 76 28.18 -12.56 3.95
CA GLN A 76 29.11 -13.66 4.24
C GLN A 76 29.92 -13.36 5.52
N ARG A 77 30.59 -12.20 5.58
CA ARG A 77 31.35 -11.80 6.76
C ARG A 77 30.50 -11.67 8.01
N PHE A 78 29.28 -11.15 7.87
CA PHE A 78 28.34 -11.06 8.99
C PHE A 78 28.04 -12.43 9.56
N VAL A 79 27.75 -13.43 8.71
CA VAL A 79 27.47 -14.78 9.19
C VAL A 79 28.71 -15.43 9.82
N GLU A 80 29.86 -15.35 9.16
CA GLU A 80 31.13 -15.89 9.67
C GLU A 80 31.52 -15.31 11.03
N TYR A 81 31.23 -14.03 11.27
CA TYR A 81 31.59 -13.36 12.51
C TYR A 81 30.57 -13.60 13.64
N HIS A 82 29.28 -13.71 13.33
CA HIS A 82 28.22 -13.74 14.34
C HIS A 82 27.64 -15.14 14.63
N PHE A 83 27.87 -16.13 13.78
CA PHE A 83 27.30 -17.47 13.94
C PHE A 83 28.37 -18.56 13.83
N PRO A 84 28.14 -19.73 14.46
CA PRO A 84 29.08 -20.86 14.37
C PRO A 84 29.37 -21.27 12.92
N ASN A 85 30.61 -21.71 12.68
CA ASN A 85 30.99 -22.28 11.40
C ASN A 85 30.06 -23.45 11.02
N GLY A 86 29.59 -23.45 9.77
CA GLY A 86 28.65 -24.45 9.27
C GLY A 86 27.17 -24.12 9.47
N THR A 87 26.83 -22.97 10.10
CA THR A 87 25.44 -22.49 10.20
C THR A 87 24.79 -22.43 8.83
N THR A 88 23.58 -22.97 8.73
CA THR A 88 22.70 -22.88 7.57
C THR A 88 21.55 -21.90 7.86
N TYR A 89 20.87 -21.42 6.81
CA TYR A 89 19.70 -20.56 7.01
C TYR A 89 18.57 -21.28 7.75
N ALA A 90 18.43 -22.60 7.54
CA ALA A 90 17.44 -23.40 8.23
C ALA A 90 17.64 -23.47 9.75
N ASP A 91 18.88 -23.29 10.23
CA ASP A 91 19.16 -23.27 11.67
C ASP A 91 18.52 -22.04 12.36
N PHE A 92 18.31 -20.94 11.62
CA PHE A 92 17.62 -19.76 12.16
C PHE A 92 16.14 -20.01 12.47
N ALA A 93 15.49 -20.99 11.84
CA ALA A 93 14.09 -21.31 12.15
C ALA A 93 13.90 -21.74 13.62
N LYS A 94 14.90 -22.42 14.21
CA LYS A 94 14.90 -22.77 15.65
C LYS A 94 15.09 -21.57 16.57
N MET A 95 15.76 -20.53 16.06
CA MET A 95 16.07 -19.30 16.79
C MET A 95 14.97 -18.25 16.67
N PHE A 96 14.03 -18.45 15.73
CA PHE A 96 12.80 -17.67 15.63
C PHE A 96 11.82 -18.15 16.69
N THR A 97 11.90 -17.61 17.91
CA THR A 97 11.14 -18.13 19.06
C THR A 97 9.80 -17.44 19.28
N ALA A 98 9.66 -16.17 18.87
CA ALA A 98 8.50 -15.34 19.20
C ALA A 98 8.16 -15.37 20.71
N GLU A 99 9.17 -15.44 21.58
CA GLU A 99 8.97 -15.68 23.02
C GLU A 99 8.29 -14.50 23.75
N ASP A 100 8.51 -13.28 23.27
CA ASP A 100 7.89 -12.06 23.78
C ASP A 100 6.63 -11.66 23.00
N PHE A 101 6.19 -12.50 22.05
CA PHE A 101 5.04 -12.22 21.20
C PHE A 101 3.71 -12.36 21.98
N ASP A 102 2.99 -11.24 22.09
CA ASP A 102 1.61 -11.15 22.55
C ASP A 102 0.71 -10.59 21.45
N ALA A 103 -0.21 -11.40 20.95
CA ALA A 103 -1.13 -11.02 19.87
C ALA A 103 -2.06 -9.85 20.25
N GLN A 104 -2.48 -9.77 21.52
CA GLN A 104 -3.31 -8.66 22.01
C GLN A 104 -2.49 -7.38 22.08
N GLN A 105 -1.26 -7.42 22.63
CA GLN A 105 -0.41 -6.24 22.63
C GLN A 105 -0.15 -5.73 21.21
N PHE A 106 0.09 -6.64 20.27
CA PHE A 106 0.31 -6.31 18.86
C PHE A 106 -0.94 -5.63 18.25
N ALA A 107 -2.13 -6.21 18.45
CA ALA A 107 -3.39 -5.63 18.01
C ALA A 107 -3.67 -4.25 18.63
N GLU A 108 -3.20 -4.01 19.85
CA GLU A 108 -3.40 -2.77 20.60
C GLU A 108 -2.56 -1.65 20.00
N ILE A 109 -1.33 -1.97 19.60
CA ILE A 109 -0.44 -1.05 18.89
C ILE A 109 -1.01 -0.71 17.52
N ILE A 110 -1.50 -1.71 16.76
CA ILE A 110 -2.15 -1.49 15.47
C ILE A 110 -3.37 -0.58 15.62
N LYS A 111 -4.25 -0.87 16.58
CA LYS A 111 -5.44 -0.04 16.81
C LYS A 111 -5.07 1.38 17.22
N ALA A 112 -4.08 1.52 18.10
CA ALA A 112 -3.61 2.80 18.59
C ALA A 112 -2.91 3.65 17.51
N SER A 113 -2.47 3.05 16.39
CA SER A 113 -1.92 3.78 15.25
C SER A 113 -2.99 4.47 14.39
N GLY A 114 -4.26 4.13 14.60
CA GLY A 114 -5.36 4.55 13.72
C GLY A 114 -5.50 3.67 12.48
N ALA A 115 -4.72 2.59 12.34
CA ALA A 115 -4.95 1.66 11.23
C ALA A 115 -6.33 1.00 11.33
N ARG A 116 -6.98 0.84 10.18
CA ARG A 116 -8.28 0.15 10.07
C ARG A 116 -8.17 -1.18 9.31
N TYR A 117 -7.00 -1.51 8.81
CA TYR A 117 -6.66 -2.85 8.35
C TYR A 117 -5.20 -3.20 8.69
N PHE A 118 -4.92 -4.49 8.77
CA PHE A 118 -3.58 -5.02 9.03
C PHE A 118 -3.27 -6.14 8.05
N VAL A 119 -2.06 -6.16 7.50
CA VAL A 119 -1.56 -7.22 6.62
C VAL A 119 -0.32 -7.84 7.26
N LEU A 120 -0.32 -9.16 7.42
CA LEU A 120 0.84 -9.91 7.93
C LEU A 120 1.49 -10.70 6.79
N THR A 121 2.82 -10.74 6.73
CA THR A 121 3.54 -11.72 5.90
C THR A 121 3.26 -13.13 6.39
N SER A 122 2.26 -13.81 5.80
CA SER A 122 1.97 -15.20 6.13
C SER A 122 3.13 -16.11 5.71
N LYS A 123 3.71 -15.81 4.54
CA LYS A 123 4.88 -16.44 3.95
C LYS A 123 5.62 -15.41 3.11
N HIS A 124 6.92 -15.25 3.35
CA HIS A 124 7.81 -14.42 2.51
C HIS A 124 8.62 -15.31 1.54
N HIS A 125 9.52 -14.74 0.75
CA HIS A 125 10.29 -15.44 -0.29
C HIS A 125 11.20 -16.57 0.24
N GLU A 126 11.45 -16.63 1.55
CA GLU A 126 12.14 -17.75 2.20
C GLU A 126 11.27 -19.01 2.35
N GLY A 127 9.99 -18.94 1.99
CA GLY A 127 9.05 -20.05 2.02
C GLY A 127 8.60 -20.51 3.42
N PHE A 128 9.06 -19.85 4.49
CA PHE A 128 8.66 -20.18 5.86
C PHE A 128 7.24 -19.66 6.11
N THR A 129 6.34 -20.56 6.51
CA THR A 129 4.94 -20.22 6.76
C THR A 129 4.70 -19.93 8.24
N LEU A 130 3.95 -18.87 8.55
CA LEU A 130 3.56 -18.50 9.92
C LEU A 130 2.31 -19.24 10.42
N TRP A 131 1.94 -20.31 9.73
CA TRP A 131 0.80 -21.19 10.01
C TRP A 131 1.17 -22.64 9.68
N PRO A 132 0.44 -23.67 10.16
CA PRO A 132 0.80 -25.07 9.95
C PRO A 132 0.42 -25.55 8.53
N SER A 133 1.10 -25.06 7.50
CA SER A 133 0.80 -25.45 6.12
C SER A 133 1.14 -26.92 5.87
N SER A 134 0.24 -27.65 5.23
CA SER A 134 0.47 -29.07 4.88
C SER A 134 1.58 -29.28 3.86
N THR A 135 1.95 -28.23 3.12
CA THR A 135 3.00 -28.27 2.07
C THR A 135 4.34 -27.72 2.57
N SER A 136 4.43 -27.26 3.82
CA SER A 136 5.63 -26.72 4.45
C SER A 136 5.99 -27.45 5.74
N TRP A 137 5.83 -28.78 5.76
CA TRP A 137 6.18 -29.60 6.92
C TRP A 137 7.62 -29.33 7.38
N ASN A 138 7.79 -29.08 8.69
CA ASN A 138 9.06 -28.74 9.34
C ASN A 138 9.72 -27.42 8.83
N TRP A 139 8.97 -26.59 8.12
CA TRP A 139 9.36 -25.24 7.68
C TRP A 139 8.21 -24.25 7.90
N ASN A 140 7.66 -24.28 9.12
CA ASN A 140 6.57 -23.41 9.56
C ASN A 140 6.62 -23.15 11.07
N SER A 141 5.94 -22.10 11.53
CA SER A 141 6.01 -21.64 12.93
C SER A 141 5.38 -22.57 13.96
N VAL A 142 4.64 -23.60 13.55
CA VAL A 142 4.04 -24.60 14.44
C VAL A 142 4.97 -25.79 14.64
N ASP A 143 5.63 -26.25 13.58
CA ASP A 143 6.54 -27.39 13.63
C ASP A 143 7.91 -27.03 14.23
N ILE A 144 8.38 -25.79 14.06
CA ILE A 144 9.71 -25.35 14.48
C ILE A 144 9.71 -23.89 14.96
N GLY A 145 10.56 -23.59 15.94
CA GLY A 145 10.71 -22.24 16.48
C GLY A 145 9.60 -21.92 17.49
N PRO A 146 8.57 -21.10 17.16
CA PRO A 146 7.58 -20.66 18.14
C PRO A 146 6.63 -21.74 18.66
N HIS A 147 6.41 -22.79 17.88
CA HIS A 147 5.36 -23.81 18.10
C HIS A 147 3.95 -23.20 18.24
N ARG A 148 3.66 -22.18 17.43
CA ARG A 148 2.44 -21.37 17.47
C ARG A 148 1.93 -21.09 16.07
N ASP A 149 0.61 -21.10 15.90
CA ASP A 149 -0.06 -20.61 14.69
C ASP A 149 -0.20 -19.08 14.81
N LEU A 150 0.85 -18.37 14.37
CA LEU A 150 0.97 -16.93 14.54
C LEU A 150 -0.07 -16.19 13.69
N VAL A 151 -0.44 -16.74 12.53
CA VAL A 151 -1.52 -16.20 11.69
C VAL A 151 -2.85 -16.26 12.44
N ASN A 152 -3.21 -17.41 13.01
CA ASN A 152 -4.47 -17.56 13.75
C ASN A 152 -4.55 -16.58 14.93
N GLU A 153 -3.51 -16.55 15.77
CA GLU A 153 -3.46 -15.72 16.97
C GLU A 153 -3.58 -14.24 16.65
N LEU A 154 -2.81 -13.73 15.68
CA LEU A 154 -2.91 -12.33 15.25
C LEU A 154 -4.25 -12.01 14.61
N SER A 155 -4.76 -12.92 13.77
CA SER A 155 -6.03 -12.68 13.08
C SER A 155 -7.21 -12.55 14.05
N ALA A 156 -7.23 -13.34 15.12
CA ALA A 156 -8.24 -13.26 16.16
C ALA A 156 -8.09 -11.96 16.97
N ALA A 157 -6.87 -11.60 17.37
CA ALA A 157 -6.61 -10.40 18.15
C ALA A 157 -6.94 -9.11 17.39
N VAL A 158 -6.49 -8.98 16.15
CA VAL A 158 -6.74 -7.80 15.29
C VAL A 158 -8.24 -7.61 15.03
N ARG A 159 -8.97 -8.68 14.69
CA ARG A 159 -10.42 -8.60 14.47
C ARG A 159 -11.18 -8.22 15.74
N SER A 160 -10.72 -8.65 16.91
CA SER A 160 -11.32 -8.25 18.19
C SER A 160 -11.29 -6.72 18.42
N LYS A 161 -10.42 -5.98 17.70
CA LYS A 161 -10.32 -4.51 17.75
C LYS A 161 -11.09 -3.79 16.65
N GLY A 162 -11.86 -4.53 15.85
CA GLY A 162 -12.60 -4.00 14.70
C GLY A 162 -11.66 -3.46 13.62
N VAL A 163 -10.51 -4.10 13.44
CA VAL A 163 -9.54 -3.84 12.37
C VAL A 163 -9.67 -4.97 11.36
N HIS A 164 -9.77 -4.63 10.08
CA HIS A 164 -9.82 -5.64 9.00
C HIS A 164 -8.50 -6.39 8.93
N PHE A 165 -8.54 -7.68 8.61
CA PHE A 165 -7.36 -8.53 8.62
C PHE A 165 -7.02 -9.05 7.24
N GLY A 166 -5.77 -8.93 6.84
CA GLY A 166 -5.24 -9.37 5.56
C GLY A 166 -3.96 -10.18 5.71
N LEU A 167 -3.61 -10.89 4.64
CA LEU A 167 -2.39 -11.68 4.56
C LEU A 167 -1.64 -11.34 3.29
N TYR A 168 -0.35 -11.08 3.47
CA TYR A 168 0.60 -11.11 2.38
C TYR A 168 1.02 -12.54 2.11
N PHE A 169 1.21 -12.85 0.84
CA PHE A 169 1.66 -14.16 0.39
C PHE A 169 2.67 -14.02 -0.74
N SER A 170 3.88 -14.52 -0.51
CA SER A 170 4.84 -14.64 -1.60
C SER A 170 4.49 -15.82 -2.52
N MET A 171 4.33 -15.53 -3.80
CA MET A 171 4.01 -16.49 -4.85
C MET A 171 5.12 -17.54 -5.03
N PHE A 172 6.38 -17.16 -4.80
CA PHE A 172 7.56 -18.02 -4.97
C PHE A 172 8.34 -18.23 -3.66
N ASP A 173 9.23 -19.22 -3.71
CA ASP A 173 10.20 -19.50 -2.65
C ASP A 173 11.59 -19.61 -3.29
N TRP A 174 12.55 -18.76 -2.93
CA TRP A 174 13.86 -18.60 -3.63
C TRP A 174 14.56 -19.93 -3.94
N PHE A 175 14.60 -20.81 -2.94
CA PHE A 175 15.41 -22.03 -2.97
C PHE A 175 14.57 -23.30 -2.87
N HIS A 176 13.25 -23.21 -3.08
CA HIS A 176 12.42 -24.40 -3.05
C HIS A 176 12.73 -25.29 -4.27
N PRO A 177 13.05 -26.59 -4.08
CA PRO A 177 13.50 -27.46 -5.17
C PRO A 177 12.53 -27.54 -6.34
N LEU A 178 11.22 -27.58 -6.07
CA LEU A 178 10.21 -27.59 -7.14
C LEU A 178 10.18 -26.29 -7.94
N TYR A 179 10.37 -25.14 -7.30
CA TYR A 179 10.39 -23.85 -7.99
C TYR A 179 11.61 -23.74 -8.90
N LEU A 180 12.79 -24.09 -8.39
CA LEU A 180 14.02 -24.13 -9.17
C LEU A 180 13.90 -25.10 -10.36
N ARG A 181 13.34 -26.30 -10.14
CA ARG A 181 13.11 -27.30 -11.19
C ARG A 181 12.12 -26.81 -12.25
N ASP A 182 11.06 -26.12 -11.85
CA ASP A 182 10.09 -25.56 -12.80
C ASP A 182 10.74 -24.48 -13.66
N LYS A 183 11.62 -23.63 -13.10
CA LYS A 183 12.40 -22.65 -13.88
C LYS A 183 13.27 -23.31 -14.95
N GLU A 184 13.90 -24.44 -14.62
CA GLU A 184 14.77 -25.17 -15.56
C GLU A 184 13.97 -25.93 -16.62
N THR A 185 12.87 -26.56 -16.23
CA THR A 185 12.09 -27.46 -17.10
C THR A 185 10.89 -26.79 -17.77
N LYS A 186 10.60 -25.54 -17.43
CA LYS A 186 9.33 -24.85 -17.76
C LYS A 186 8.11 -25.63 -17.28
N GLY A 187 8.24 -26.23 -16.09
CA GLY A 187 7.20 -26.99 -15.39
C GLY A 187 6.21 -26.09 -14.62
N TYR A 188 5.26 -26.70 -13.90
CA TYR A 188 4.22 -26.03 -13.10
C TYR A 188 3.96 -26.78 -11.77
N GLU A 189 4.91 -27.59 -11.32
CA GLU A 189 4.71 -28.47 -10.16
C GLU A 189 4.69 -27.69 -8.84
N PHE A 190 5.53 -26.65 -8.70
CA PHE A 190 5.55 -25.80 -7.52
C PHE A 190 4.22 -25.08 -7.26
N PRO A 191 3.62 -24.33 -8.21
CA PRO A 191 2.34 -23.67 -7.96
C PRO A 191 1.23 -24.67 -7.68
N LYS A 192 1.20 -25.80 -8.40
CA LYS A 192 0.19 -26.85 -8.23
C LYS A 192 0.26 -27.55 -6.87
N THR A 193 1.45 -27.80 -6.35
CA THR A 193 1.66 -28.63 -5.15
C THR A 193 2.00 -27.85 -3.89
N VAL A 194 2.40 -26.58 -4.02
CA VAL A 194 2.84 -25.73 -2.90
C VAL A 194 2.01 -24.46 -2.82
N SER A 195 2.17 -23.51 -3.75
CA SER A 195 1.65 -22.15 -3.52
C SER A 195 0.13 -22.01 -3.69
N ILE A 196 -0.50 -22.69 -4.65
CA ILE A 196 -1.98 -22.71 -4.76
C ILE A 196 -2.64 -23.41 -3.58
N PRO A 197 -2.20 -24.62 -3.14
CA PRO A 197 -2.70 -25.21 -1.91
C PRO A 197 -2.56 -24.31 -0.69
N GLN A 198 -1.42 -23.63 -0.52
CA GLN A 198 -1.20 -22.66 0.56
C GLN A 198 -2.18 -21.47 0.49
N LEU A 199 -2.39 -20.90 -0.70
CA LEU A 199 -3.37 -19.83 -0.91
C LEU A 199 -4.79 -20.28 -0.53
N TRP A 200 -5.15 -21.52 -0.87
CA TRP A 200 -6.42 -22.10 -0.45
C TRP A 200 -6.51 -22.28 1.07
N GLU A 201 -5.45 -22.78 1.72
CA GLU A 201 -5.39 -22.92 3.18
C GLU A 201 -5.60 -21.57 3.86
N ILE A 202 -4.84 -20.52 3.48
CA ILE A 202 -4.94 -19.23 4.18
C ILE A 202 -6.31 -18.58 4.01
N VAL A 203 -6.93 -18.73 2.83
CA VAL A 203 -8.25 -18.18 2.54
C VAL A 203 -9.33 -18.90 3.35
N ASN A 204 -9.32 -20.24 3.34
CA ASN A 204 -10.36 -21.04 3.99
C ASN A 204 -10.22 -21.10 5.51
N ASN A 205 -8.99 -21.05 6.04
CA ASN A 205 -8.76 -21.16 7.48
C ASN A 205 -8.87 -19.79 8.16
N TYR A 206 -8.27 -18.75 7.56
CA TYR A 206 -8.09 -17.46 8.25
C TYR A 206 -8.99 -16.34 7.75
N HIS A 207 -9.74 -16.56 6.65
CA HIS A 207 -10.73 -15.61 6.12
C HIS A 207 -10.19 -14.17 5.96
N PRO A 208 -9.01 -13.95 5.36
CA PRO A 208 -8.46 -12.62 5.17
C PRO A 208 -9.34 -11.77 4.23
N GLU A 209 -9.50 -10.51 4.58
CA GLU A 209 -10.20 -9.48 3.81
C GLU A 209 -9.24 -8.78 2.84
N VAL A 210 -7.93 -8.96 2.97
CA VAL A 210 -6.94 -8.59 1.94
C VAL A 210 -6.05 -9.79 1.64
N ILE A 211 -5.88 -10.14 0.37
CA ILE A 211 -4.78 -11.00 -0.08
C ILE A 211 -3.80 -10.13 -0.85
N TRP A 212 -2.60 -9.96 -0.30
CA TRP A 212 -1.54 -9.14 -0.88
C TRP A 212 -0.47 -10.07 -1.46
N SER A 213 -0.53 -10.35 -2.76
CA SER A 213 0.44 -11.23 -3.42
C SER A 213 1.72 -10.48 -3.75
N ASP A 214 2.83 -11.21 -3.89
CA ASP A 214 4.13 -10.64 -4.26
C ASP A 214 5.09 -11.72 -4.73
N GLY A 215 6.28 -11.36 -5.23
CA GLY A 215 7.22 -12.36 -5.73
C GLY A 215 6.84 -12.93 -7.10
N ASP A 216 6.00 -12.20 -7.82
CA ASP A 216 5.42 -12.60 -9.09
C ASP A 216 6.30 -12.28 -10.30
N TRP A 217 7.31 -11.41 -10.13
CA TRP A 217 8.11 -10.84 -11.21
C TRP A 217 8.92 -11.84 -12.06
N GLU A 218 9.20 -13.05 -11.56
CA GLU A 218 9.97 -14.05 -12.31
C GLU A 218 9.11 -14.88 -13.28
N GLN A 219 7.79 -14.93 -13.09
CA GLN A 219 6.90 -15.87 -13.80
C GLN A 219 5.56 -15.25 -14.18
N THR A 220 4.90 -15.75 -15.23
CA THR A 220 3.62 -15.19 -15.71
C THR A 220 2.45 -15.56 -14.81
N ASP A 221 1.33 -14.86 -14.96
CA ASP A 221 0.07 -15.20 -14.28
C ASP A 221 -0.47 -16.59 -14.65
N GLU A 222 -0.13 -17.10 -15.85
CA GLU A 222 -0.41 -18.50 -16.21
C GLU A 222 0.38 -19.49 -15.37
N TYR A 223 1.68 -19.26 -15.13
CA TYR A 223 2.47 -20.14 -14.24
C TYR A 223 1.87 -20.21 -12.85
N TRP A 224 1.47 -19.07 -12.33
CA TRP A 224 0.88 -18.95 -11.01
C TRP A 224 -0.56 -19.47 -10.90
N HIS A 225 -1.23 -19.79 -12.01
CA HIS A 225 -2.68 -20.04 -12.07
C HIS A 225 -3.48 -18.91 -11.40
N SER A 226 -3.01 -17.67 -11.53
CA SER A 226 -3.56 -16.53 -10.80
C SER A 226 -5.01 -16.25 -11.18
N LYS A 227 -5.33 -16.36 -12.47
CA LYS A 227 -6.67 -16.10 -12.98
C LYS A 227 -7.68 -17.11 -12.45
N GLU A 228 -7.33 -18.39 -12.42
CA GLU A 228 -8.15 -19.46 -11.85
C GLU A 228 -8.36 -19.28 -10.35
N PHE A 229 -7.29 -18.94 -9.62
CA PHE A 229 -7.37 -18.67 -8.20
C PHE A 229 -8.26 -17.47 -7.89
N LEU A 230 -8.08 -16.34 -8.58
CA LEU A 230 -8.87 -15.12 -8.39
C LEU A 230 -10.34 -15.33 -8.76
N ALA A 231 -10.62 -16.05 -9.84
CA ALA A 231 -12.00 -16.43 -10.18
C ALA A 231 -12.64 -17.30 -9.09
N TRP A 232 -11.91 -18.27 -8.53
CA TRP A 232 -12.40 -19.03 -7.37
C TRP A 232 -12.61 -18.13 -6.15
N LEU A 233 -11.65 -17.24 -5.86
CA LEU A 233 -11.68 -16.33 -4.73
C LEU A 233 -12.93 -15.46 -4.74
N TYR A 234 -13.29 -14.91 -5.90
CA TYR A 234 -14.44 -14.02 -6.05
C TYR A 234 -15.78 -14.74 -6.20
N ASN A 235 -15.80 -16.01 -6.59
CA ASN A 235 -17.05 -16.75 -6.80
C ASN A 235 -17.42 -17.63 -5.61
N LYS A 236 -16.44 -18.29 -4.99
CA LYS A 236 -16.66 -19.48 -4.14
C LYS A 236 -16.02 -19.41 -2.75
N SER A 237 -15.02 -18.56 -2.56
CA SER A 237 -14.34 -18.46 -1.27
C SER A 237 -15.27 -17.93 -0.17
N PRO A 238 -14.97 -18.19 1.12
CA PRO A 238 -15.75 -17.65 2.22
C PRO A 238 -15.59 -16.13 2.42
N VAL A 239 -14.67 -15.49 1.69
CA VAL A 239 -14.38 -14.04 1.76
C VAL A 239 -14.77 -13.29 0.48
N LYS A 240 -15.45 -13.96 -0.47
CA LYS A 240 -15.80 -13.42 -1.79
C LYS A 240 -16.47 -12.04 -1.77
N ASP A 241 -17.24 -11.75 -0.72
CA ASP A 241 -18.03 -10.51 -0.58
C ASP A 241 -17.20 -9.35 0.03
N VAL A 242 -16.03 -9.64 0.61
CA VAL A 242 -15.23 -8.66 1.36
C VAL A 242 -13.77 -8.56 0.92
N VAL A 243 -13.24 -9.54 0.18
CA VAL A 243 -11.81 -9.60 -0.13
C VAL A 243 -11.37 -8.53 -1.12
N ALA A 244 -10.24 -7.88 -0.84
CA ALA A 244 -9.49 -7.04 -1.77
C ALA A 244 -8.17 -7.73 -2.14
N VAL A 245 -7.72 -7.59 -3.39
CA VAL A 245 -6.44 -8.13 -3.85
C VAL A 245 -5.64 -7.04 -4.58
N ASN A 246 -4.33 -7.04 -4.40
CA ASN A 246 -3.44 -6.12 -5.11
C ASN A 246 -3.23 -6.55 -6.57
N ASP A 247 -2.20 -6.01 -7.22
CA ASP A 247 -1.89 -6.14 -8.65
C ASP A 247 -0.63 -6.96 -8.96
N ARG A 248 -0.13 -7.74 -8.00
CA ARG A 248 1.13 -8.51 -8.13
C ARG A 248 0.87 -10.01 -8.33
N TRP A 249 0.10 -10.32 -9.37
CA TRP A 249 -0.37 -11.68 -9.66
C TRP A 249 0.36 -12.33 -10.84
N GLY A 250 1.42 -11.72 -11.34
CA GLY A 250 2.22 -12.24 -12.44
C GLY A 250 3.15 -11.17 -13.00
N LYS A 251 4.23 -11.61 -13.64
CA LYS A 251 5.18 -10.72 -14.33
C LYS A 251 4.44 -9.75 -15.24
N GLY A 252 4.62 -8.45 -14.96
CA GLY A 252 4.03 -7.36 -15.74
C GLY A 252 2.58 -7.02 -15.41
N MET A 253 2.01 -7.56 -14.33
CA MET A 253 0.63 -7.27 -13.91
C MET A 253 0.50 -5.98 -13.09
N ALA A 254 1.56 -5.56 -12.40
CA ALA A 254 1.56 -4.36 -11.56
C ALA A 254 1.15 -3.11 -12.37
N GLY A 255 0.19 -2.34 -11.87
CA GLY A 255 -0.40 -1.18 -12.54
C GLY A 255 -1.42 -1.51 -13.64
N HIS A 256 -1.63 -2.80 -13.97
CA HIS A 256 -2.49 -3.24 -15.06
C HIS A 256 -3.70 -4.04 -14.57
N HIS A 257 -3.48 -5.08 -13.75
CA HIS A 257 -4.49 -6.08 -13.39
C HIS A 257 -4.54 -6.30 -11.88
N GLY A 258 -5.73 -6.46 -11.31
CA GLY A 258 -5.92 -6.67 -9.86
C GLY A 258 -7.13 -5.93 -9.29
N GLY A 259 -7.40 -6.08 -7.99
CA GLY A 259 -8.50 -5.39 -7.32
C GLY A 259 -8.19 -3.93 -6.96
N PHE A 260 -6.93 -3.65 -6.63
CA PHE A 260 -6.36 -2.32 -6.45
C PHE A 260 -4.88 -2.34 -6.88
N MET A 261 -4.36 -1.18 -7.30
CA MET A 261 -3.01 -1.06 -7.85
C MET A 261 -1.98 -0.74 -6.76
N THR A 262 -0.79 -1.29 -6.84
CA THR A 262 0.37 -0.88 -6.04
C THR A 262 1.42 -0.18 -6.89
N TYR A 263 1.50 -0.52 -8.19
CA TYR A 263 2.49 -0.04 -9.17
C TYR A 263 3.96 -0.38 -8.80
N ALA A 264 4.45 0.15 -7.69
CA ALA A 264 5.79 -0.06 -7.16
C ALA A 264 5.79 0.17 -5.64
N ASP A 265 6.88 -0.23 -4.99
CA ASP A 265 7.11 0.12 -3.59
C ASP A 265 7.23 1.65 -3.44
N HIS A 266 6.70 2.19 -2.34
CA HIS A 266 6.70 3.61 -1.99
C HIS A 266 6.08 4.51 -3.08
N TYR A 267 5.12 3.99 -3.86
CA TYR A 267 4.48 4.72 -4.95
C TYR A 267 3.76 5.98 -4.45
N ASP A 268 4.13 7.13 -5.02
CA ASP A 268 3.51 8.43 -4.75
C ASP A 268 3.39 9.22 -6.07
N PRO A 269 2.23 9.14 -6.74
CA PRO A 269 2.06 9.75 -8.06
C PRO A 269 1.97 11.28 -7.99
N GLY A 270 1.63 11.86 -6.83
CA GLY A 270 1.30 13.28 -6.70
C GLY A 270 0.07 13.75 -7.49
N HIS A 271 -0.68 12.83 -8.12
CA HIS A 271 -1.92 13.11 -8.85
C HIS A 271 -2.92 11.94 -8.73
N LEU A 272 -4.20 12.23 -8.99
CA LEU A 272 -5.30 11.26 -8.88
C LEU A 272 -5.15 10.11 -9.89
N GLN A 273 -5.25 8.88 -9.42
CA GLN A 273 -5.21 7.68 -10.28
C GLN A 273 -6.60 7.26 -10.78
N PRO A 274 -6.69 6.60 -11.97
CA PRO A 274 -7.95 6.16 -12.56
C PRO A 274 -8.53 4.89 -11.92
N ARG A 275 -7.79 4.23 -11.03
CA ARG A 275 -8.23 3.07 -10.25
C ARG A 275 -7.83 3.25 -8.79
N LYS A 276 -8.50 2.53 -7.89
CA LYS A 276 -8.07 2.45 -6.50
C LYS A 276 -6.64 1.91 -6.44
N TRP A 277 -5.82 2.51 -5.59
CA TRP A 277 -4.43 2.11 -5.41
C TRP A 277 -4.01 2.18 -3.94
N GLU A 278 -2.83 1.65 -3.63
CA GLU A 278 -2.24 1.61 -2.30
C GLU A 278 -0.75 1.97 -2.35
N ASN A 279 -0.33 2.93 -1.53
CA ASN A 279 1.06 3.23 -1.24
C ASN A 279 1.55 2.26 -0.17
N CYS A 280 2.33 1.27 -0.56
CA CYS A 280 2.98 0.37 0.36
C CYS A 280 4.38 0.92 0.69
N MET A 281 4.64 1.28 1.95
CA MET A 281 5.93 1.85 2.36
C MET A 281 6.38 1.35 3.72
N THR A 282 7.65 1.60 4.05
CA THR A 282 8.28 1.15 5.30
C THR A 282 8.42 2.27 6.32
N LEU A 283 8.32 1.93 7.62
CA LEU A 283 8.64 2.86 8.71
C LEU A 283 10.16 3.01 8.91
N ASP A 284 10.91 1.90 8.79
CA ASP A 284 12.35 1.93 8.57
C ASP A 284 12.62 2.27 7.10
N LYS A 285 13.34 3.36 6.85
CA LYS A 285 13.68 3.85 5.51
C LYS A 285 14.53 2.86 4.70
N ARG A 286 15.10 1.83 5.33
CA ARG A 286 16.05 0.92 4.69
C ARG A 286 15.57 -0.51 4.49
N SER A 287 14.55 -0.96 5.22
CA SER A 287 14.13 -2.38 5.16
C SER A 287 12.66 -2.58 5.53
N TRP A 288 12.07 -3.66 5.00
CA TRP A 288 10.79 -4.17 5.45
C TRP A 288 10.93 -5.01 6.73
N GLY A 289 11.92 -5.91 6.77
CA GLY A 289 12.27 -6.70 7.96
C GLY A 289 12.98 -5.90 9.05
N TYR A 290 13.01 -6.45 10.26
CA TYR A 290 13.77 -5.84 11.37
C TYR A 290 15.29 -5.92 11.13
N ARG A 291 15.99 -4.81 11.33
CA ARG A 291 17.45 -4.75 11.36
C ARG A 291 17.96 -4.18 12.69
N ARG A 292 18.86 -4.91 13.35
CA ARG A 292 19.38 -4.54 14.70
C ARG A 292 20.34 -3.36 14.69
N ASP A 293 20.85 -2.98 13.51
CA ASP A 293 21.72 -1.83 13.30
C ASP A 293 20.96 -0.57 12.84
N MET A 294 19.62 -0.57 12.94
CA MET A 294 18.78 0.59 12.67
C MET A 294 19.12 1.77 13.60
N LYS A 295 19.29 2.97 13.04
CA LYS A 295 19.46 4.22 13.80
C LYS A 295 18.14 4.99 13.84
N PRO A 296 17.91 5.87 14.84
CA PRO A 296 16.72 6.72 14.87
C PRO A 296 16.51 7.58 13.61
N SER A 297 17.61 8.00 12.95
CA SER A 297 17.55 8.75 11.69
C SER A 297 17.01 7.93 10.50
N ASP A 298 17.13 6.61 10.57
CA ASP A 298 16.62 5.67 9.58
C ASP A 298 15.11 5.44 9.75
N VAL A 299 14.50 5.90 10.85
CA VAL A 299 13.04 5.82 11.04
C VAL A 299 12.39 7.09 10.49
N HIS A 300 11.27 6.95 9.78
CA HIS A 300 10.49 8.10 9.34
C HIS A 300 10.03 8.97 10.52
N SER A 301 10.09 10.29 10.31
CA SER A 301 9.56 11.25 11.27
C SER A 301 8.03 11.22 11.28
N LEU A 302 7.40 11.70 12.35
CA LEU A 302 5.94 11.85 12.36
C LEU A 302 5.45 12.75 11.21
N ASN A 303 6.18 13.83 10.90
CA ASN A 303 5.88 14.71 9.77
C ASN A 303 5.94 13.98 8.42
N ASP A 304 6.93 13.11 8.22
CA ASP A 304 7.06 12.30 7.01
C ASP A 304 5.81 11.42 6.82
N LEU A 305 5.38 10.75 7.90
CA LEU A 305 4.24 9.84 7.87
C LEU A 305 2.92 10.58 7.62
N ILE A 306 2.70 11.72 8.28
CA ILE A 306 1.52 12.56 8.06
C ILE A 306 1.49 13.09 6.62
N THR A 307 2.65 13.53 6.11
CA THR A 307 2.79 14.00 4.73
C THR A 307 2.44 12.90 3.75
N GLN A 308 2.98 11.69 3.93
CA GLN A 308 2.69 10.58 3.02
C GLN A 308 1.24 10.13 3.08
N LEU A 309 0.63 10.10 4.28
CA LEU A 309 -0.79 9.80 4.41
C LEU A 309 -1.64 10.82 3.65
N ALA A 310 -1.43 12.12 3.90
CA ALA A 310 -2.20 13.19 3.27
C ALA A 310 -2.08 13.18 1.74
N ARG A 311 -0.86 13.02 1.21
CA ARG A 311 -0.59 12.93 -0.24
C ARG A 311 -1.31 11.73 -0.85
N THR A 312 -1.14 10.55 -0.25
CA THR A 312 -1.71 9.29 -0.72
C THR A 312 -3.24 9.36 -0.82
N ILE A 313 -3.93 9.78 0.25
CA ILE A 313 -5.39 9.81 0.28
C ILE A 313 -5.99 10.91 -0.62
N SER A 314 -5.28 12.01 -0.80
CA SER A 314 -5.69 13.09 -1.71
C SER A 314 -5.62 12.67 -3.19
N CYS A 315 -4.76 11.69 -3.50
CA CYS A 315 -4.60 11.06 -4.81
C CYS A 315 -5.41 9.75 -4.96
N GLY A 316 -6.27 9.41 -4.00
CA GLY A 316 -7.19 8.27 -4.07
C GLY A 316 -6.64 6.96 -3.49
N GLY A 317 -5.42 6.97 -2.97
CA GLY A 317 -4.76 5.78 -2.44
C GLY A 317 -5.20 5.41 -1.02
N ASN A 318 -4.78 4.23 -0.58
CA ASN A 318 -4.60 3.91 0.84
C ASN A 318 -3.10 3.90 1.18
N LEU A 319 -2.73 4.24 2.42
CA LEU A 319 -1.37 4.08 2.91
C LEU A 319 -1.27 2.77 3.71
N LEU A 320 -0.38 1.88 3.31
CA LEU A 320 -0.03 0.65 4.02
C LEU A 320 1.40 0.79 4.56
N LEU A 321 1.52 1.04 5.88
CA LEU A 321 2.80 1.32 6.53
C LEU A 321 3.37 0.07 7.21
N ASN A 322 4.55 -0.37 6.77
CA ASN A 322 5.21 -1.55 7.29
C ASN A 322 6.02 -1.30 8.57
N VAL A 323 5.96 -2.27 9.48
CA VAL A 323 6.91 -2.45 10.59
C VAL A 323 7.54 -3.84 10.54
N GLY A 324 8.79 -3.96 10.95
CA GLY A 324 9.48 -5.24 11.13
C GLY A 324 9.63 -5.58 12.62
N PRO A 325 8.93 -6.59 13.16
CA PRO A 325 9.13 -7.05 14.53
C PRO A 325 10.44 -7.84 14.69
N THR A 326 10.95 -7.91 15.92
CA THR A 326 12.14 -8.74 16.24
C THR A 326 11.83 -10.24 16.14
N SER A 327 12.85 -11.10 16.10
CA SER A 327 12.65 -12.57 16.19
C SER A 327 11.93 -13.04 17.46
N HIS A 328 11.95 -12.22 18.51
CA HIS A 328 11.25 -12.48 19.78
C HIS A 328 9.78 -12.01 19.72
N GLY A 329 9.37 -11.31 18.66
CA GLY A 329 7.98 -10.91 18.42
C GLY A 329 7.60 -9.53 18.94
N GLN A 330 8.58 -8.67 19.19
CA GLN A 330 8.36 -7.31 19.67
C GLN A 330 8.35 -6.32 18.51
N ILE A 331 7.35 -5.42 18.49
CA ILE A 331 7.48 -4.15 17.79
C ILE A 331 8.42 -3.28 18.62
N VAL A 332 9.57 -2.90 18.08
CA VAL A 332 10.56 -2.14 18.85
C VAL A 332 10.02 -0.78 19.29
N PRO A 333 10.44 -0.25 20.46
CA PRO A 333 9.82 0.94 21.06
C PRO A 333 9.74 2.17 20.15
N ILE A 334 10.74 2.40 19.29
CA ILE A 334 10.72 3.53 18.36
C ILE A 334 9.63 3.39 17.28
N PHE A 335 9.32 2.17 16.85
CA PHE A 335 8.21 1.94 15.92
C PHE A 335 6.88 2.14 16.63
N GLU A 336 6.70 1.56 17.82
CA GLU A 336 5.48 1.75 18.60
C GLU A 336 5.22 3.23 18.91
N GLU A 337 6.26 3.98 19.30
CA GLU A 337 6.16 5.43 19.53
C GLU A 337 5.62 6.16 18.30
N ARG A 338 6.22 5.93 17.12
CA ARG A 338 5.80 6.56 15.85
C ARG A 338 4.37 6.19 15.48
N LEU A 339 4.01 4.92 15.63
CA LEU A 339 2.66 4.45 15.36
C LEU A 339 1.64 5.14 16.27
N ARG A 340 1.87 5.18 17.59
CA ARG A 340 0.96 5.84 18.53
C ARG A 340 0.87 7.35 18.30
N GLN A 341 1.98 8.01 17.98
CA GLN A 341 2.01 9.43 17.62
C GLN A 341 1.17 9.72 16.37
N LEU A 342 1.31 8.90 15.33
CA LEU A 342 0.50 9.00 14.13
C LEU A 342 -0.99 8.80 14.45
N GLY A 343 -1.32 7.79 15.27
CA GLY A 343 -2.70 7.53 15.67
C GLY A 343 -3.34 8.64 16.50
N GLN A 344 -2.58 9.32 17.36
CA GLN A 344 -3.07 10.52 18.06
C GLN A 344 -3.44 11.63 17.06
N TRP A 345 -2.59 11.89 16.07
CA TRP A 345 -2.86 12.88 15.03
C TRP A 345 -4.06 12.49 14.16
N ILE A 346 -4.14 11.22 13.76
CA ILE A 346 -5.27 10.68 12.99
C ILE A 346 -6.56 10.77 13.80
N GLY A 347 -6.54 10.47 15.10
CA GLY A 347 -7.72 10.54 15.96
C GLY A 347 -8.38 11.91 15.98
N ILE A 348 -7.57 12.97 15.95
CA ILE A 348 -8.03 14.36 15.84
C ILE A 348 -8.62 14.64 14.45
N ASN A 349 -7.96 14.15 13.40
CA ASN A 349 -8.22 14.52 12.01
C ASN A 349 -9.06 13.51 11.23
N GLN A 350 -9.61 12.49 11.91
CA GLN A 350 -10.24 11.32 11.29
C GLN A 350 -11.42 11.66 10.36
N GLU A 351 -12.09 12.79 10.61
CA GLU A 351 -13.18 13.30 9.75
C GLU A 351 -12.69 13.56 8.32
N ALA A 352 -11.46 14.07 8.15
CA ALA A 352 -10.85 14.38 6.85
C ALA A 352 -10.21 13.15 6.17
N ILE A 353 -10.01 12.06 6.91
CA ILE A 353 -9.30 10.87 6.45
C ILE A 353 -10.30 9.80 6.03
N TYR A 354 -10.97 9.15 6.99
CA TYR A 354 -11.77 7.96 6.71
C TYR A 354 -13.06 8.28 5.97
N GLY A 355 -13.38 7.49 4.95
CA GLY A 355 -14.53 7.71 4.07
C GLY A 355 -14.50 9.02 3.29
N SER A 356 -13.38 9.74 3.30
CA SER A 356 -13.17 10.86 2.39
C SER A 356 -12.88 10.37 0.97
N LYS A 357 -13.03 11.24 -0.01
CA LYS A 357 -12.56 11.02 -1.39
C LYS A 357 -11.66 12.18 -1.80
N PRO A 358 -10.76 11.97 -2.77
CA PRO A 358 -10.10 13.05 -3.49
C PRO A 358 -11.05 14.18 -3.85
N TRP A 359 -10.58 15.41 -3.70
CA TRP A 359 -11.27 16.57 -4.25
C TRP A 359 -10.91 16.77 -5.73
N ILE A 360 -11.60 17.69 -6.41
CA ILE A 360 -11.33 18.02 -7.82
C ILE A 360 -9.95 18.64 -8.08
N HIS A 361 -9.24 19.03 -7.01
CA HIS A 361 -7.84 19.44 -7.01
C HIS A 361 -7.11 18.66 -5.90
N GLN A 362 -5.95 18.08 -6.21
CA GLN A 362 -5.19 17.25 -5.25
C GLN A 362 -4.38 18.08 -4.25
N SER A 363 -3.80 19.19 -4.70
CA SER A 363 -2.89 20.01 -3.90
C SER A 363 -2.81 21.46 -4.39
N ASP A 364 -2.35 22.34 -3.50
CA ASP A 364 -1.86 23.69 -3.83
C ASP A 364 -0.40 23.80 -3.39
N GLY A 365 0.52 23.59 -4.34
CA GLY A 365 1.95 23.51 -4.05
C GLY A 365 2.34 22.24 -3.28
N ASP A 366 3.47 22.29 -2.57
CA ASP A 366 4.09 21.07 -2.03
C ASP A 366 3.54 20.63 -0.66
N TYR A 367 2.94 21.55 0.10
CA TYR A 367 2.61 21.36 1.52
C TYR A 367 1.12 21.49 1.84
N ILE A 368 0.26 21.62 0.82
CA ILE A 368 -1.20 21.65 0.98
C ILE A 368 -1.82 20.58 0.10
N TRP A 369 -2.57 19.67 0.72
CA TRP A 369 -3.22 18.54 0.05
C TRP A 369 -4.69 18.48 0.41
N TYR A 370 -5.53 17.95 -0.49
CA TYR A 370 -6.98 18.03 -0.35
C TYR A 370 -7.69 16.68 -0.39
N THR A 371 -8.58 16.49 0.58
CA THR A 371 -9.67 15.53 0.49
C THR A 371 -11.01 16.25 0.61
N SER A 372 -12.09 15.50 0.44
CA SER A 372 -13.43 16.04 0.56
C SER A 372 -14.44 14.99 1.03
N LYS A 373 -15.55 15.47 1.56
CA LYS A 373 -16.76 14.67 1.85
C LYS A 373 -17.98 15.35 1.28
N VAL A 374 -18.96 14.54 0.89
CA VAL A 374 -20.31 14.98 0.52
C VAL A 374 -21.25 14.73 1.70
N LEU A 375 -22.12 15.70 2.01
CA LEU A 375 -23.04 15.64 3.15
C LEU A 375 -24.26 14.75 2.85
N ASP A 376 -24.76 14.83 1.62
CA ASP A 376 -25.77 13.95 1.04
C ASP A 376 -25.17 13.24 -0.16
N ASN A 377 -24.99 11.93 -0.03
CA ASN A 377 -24.48 11.03 -1.07
C ASN A 377 -25.60 10.20 -1.73
N SER A 378 -26.87 10.49 -1.44
CA SER A 378 -27.98 9.75 -2.03
C SER A 378 -27.96 9.84 -3.56
N GLY A 379 -28.03 8.67 -4.21
CA GLY A 379 -27.97 8.56 -5.67
C GLY A 379 -26.59 8.75 -6.30
N MET A 380 -25.52 8.91 -5.50
CA MET A 380 -24.14 8.92 -6.03
C MET A 380 -23.58 7.49 -6.12
N ASP A 381 -22.74 7.25 -7.13
CA ASP A 381 -21.94 6.02 -7.20
C ASP A 381 -20.99 5.95 -5.98
N PRO A 382 -21.06 4.90 -5.15
CA PRO A 382 -20.15 4.73 -4.02
C PRO A 382 -18.70 4.45 -4.47
N HIS A 383 -18.49 3.93 -5.68
CA HIS A 383 -17.17 3.63 -6.25
C HIS A 383 -16.53 4.82 -7.00
N ARG A 384 -17.16 6.00 -6.99
CA ARG A 384 -16.56 7.21 -7.58
C ARG A 384 -15.16 7.49 -6.99
N LEU A 385 -14.28 7.98 -7.85
CA LEU A 385 -12.88 8.24 -7.51
C LEU A 385 -12.65 9.59 -6.82
N TYR A 386 -13.53 10.57 -7.04
CA TYR A 386 -13.42 11.91 -6.46
C TYR A 386 -14.82 12.50 -6.20
N ASN A 387 -14.90 13.57 -5.40
CA ASN A 387 -16.14 14.33 -5.24
C ASN A 387 -16.10 15.62 -6.06
N GLN A 388 -17.17 15.89 -6.80
CA GLN A 388 -17.41 17.21 -7.38
C GLN A 388 -17.63 18.27 -6.30
N GLN A 389 -17.28 19.52 -6.60
CA GLN A 389 -17.45 20.63 -5.67
C GLN A 389 -18.82 21.28 -5.81
N HIS A 390 -19.70 21.07 -4.83
CA HIS A 390 -20.98 21.77 -4.71
C HIS A 390 -21.06 22.53 -3.40
N MET A 391 -21.42 23.82 -3.47
CA MET A 391 -21.37 24.72 -2.31
C MET A 391 -22.10 24.22 -1.07
N HIS A 392 -23.30 23.64 -1.22
CA HIS A 392 -24.09 23.21 -0.06
C HIS A 392 -23.87 21.76 0.34
N ASN A 393 -23.15 20.99 -0.47
CA ASN A 393 -23.06 19.55 -0.29
C ASN A 393 -21.62 19.05 -0.07
N THR A 394 -20.60 19.79 -0.50
CA THR A 394 -19.21 19.35 -0.41
C THR A 394 -18.46 20.12 0.67
N VAL A 395 -17.85 19.39 1.60
CA VAL A 395 -16.86 19.89 2.57
C VAL A 395 -15.48 19.56 2.05
N ILE A 396 -14.59 20.56 2.00
CA ILE A 396 -13.19 20.40 1.58
C ILE A 396 -12.33 20.35 2.85
N TYR A 397 -11.38 19.44 2.88
CA TYR A 397 -10.36 19.37 3.93
C TYR A 397 -8.99 19.69 3.34
N ALA A 398 -8.34 20.74 3.84
CA ALA A 398 -7.00 21.13 3.42
C ALA A 398 -5.98 20.70 4.48
N PHE A 399 -5.15 19.72 4.17
CA PHE A 399 -4.03 19.28 4.99
C PHE A 399 -2.87 20.26 4.80
N VAL A 400 -2.61 21.09 5.81
CA VAL A 400 -1.50 22.04 5.83
C VAL A 400 -0.33 21.38 6.55
N LEU A 401 0.56 20.77 5.77
CA LEU A 401 1.67 19.93 6.23
C LEU A 401 2.86 20.72 6.78
N ARG A 402 2.87 22.03 6.53
CA ARG A 402 3.82 22.98 7.09
C ARG A 402 3.16 24.34 7.19
N ILE A 403 3.04 24.88 8.41
CA ILE A 403 2.54 26.24 8.60
C ILE A 403 3.66 27.24 8.24
N PRO A 404 3.46 28.15 7.27
CA PRO A 404 4.45 29.15 6.93
C PRO A 404 4.77 30.06 8.12
N ARG A 405 6.00 30.57 8.21
CA ARG A 405 6.49 31.37 9.35
C ARG A 405 5.61 32.56 9.73
N LEU A 406 4.95 33.18 8.76
CA LEU A 406 4.05 34.33 8.98
C LEU A 406 2.60 33.92 9.27
N GLY A 407 2.28 32.63 9.28
CA GLY A 407 0.93 32.09 9.47
C GLY A 407 -0.05 32.45 8.36
N ARG A 408 0.43 33.00 7.23
CA ARG A 408 -0.41 33.50 6.12
C ARG A 408 -0.07 32.75 4.84
N PHE A 409 -1.09 32.25 4.17
CA PHE A 409 -0.97 31.54 2.90
C PHE A 409 -2.29 31.58 2.12
N GLN A 410 -2.21 31.23 0.84
CA GLN A 410 -3.34 31.20 -0.08
C GLN A 410 -3.66 29.74 -0.43
N LEU A 411 -4.94 29.43 -0.53
CA LEU A 411 -5.47 28.21 -1.13
C LEU A 411 -5.98 28.58 -2.53
N ASP A 412 -5.14 28.40 -3.54
CA ASP A 412 -5.37 28.82 -4.93
C ASP A 412 -6.56 28.10 -5.57
N SER A 413 -6.74 26.83 -5.25
CA SER A 413 -7.83 26.02 -5.81
C SER A 413 -9.20 26.34 -5.19
N VAL A 414 -9.23 26.90 -3.98
CA VAL A 414 -10.47 27.10 -3.21
C VAL A 414 -11.13 28.44 -3.52
N LYS A 415 -12.24 28.38 -4.25
CA LYS A 415 -13.12 29.54 -4.51
C LYS A 415 -14.10 29.75 -3.36
N ILE A 416 -14.27 31.00 -2.93
CA ILE A 416 -15.07 31.35 -1.73
C ILE A 416 -16.40 32.02 -2.07
N THR A 417 -17.29 32.04 -1.08
CA THR A 417 -18.55 32.79 -1.07
C THR A 417 -18.71 33.53 0.26
N ASP A 418 -19.72 34.40 0.37
CA ASP A 418 -20.04 35.08 1.63
C ASP A 418 -20.42 34.13 2.77
N LYS A 419 -20.84 32.91 2.43
CA LYS A 419 -21.23 31.84 3.36
C LYS A 419 -20.09 30.91 3.75
N THR A 420 -18.93 31.01 3.08
CA THR A 420 -17.79 30.13 3.36
C THR A 420 -17.42 30.15 4.84
N ARG A 421 -17.07 28.99 5.38
CA ARG A 421 -16.60 28.86 6.76
C ARG A 421 -15.32 28.07 6.75
N VAL A 422 -14.33 28.54 7.51
CA VAL A 422 -13.04 27.88 7.66
C VAL A 422 -12.78 27.69 9.15
N SER A 423 -12.44 26.47 9.53
CA SER A 423 -12.13 26.09 10.91
C SER A 423 -10.97 25.10 10.95
N ILE A 424 -10.30 24.99 12.09
CA ILE A 424 -9.25 23.99 12.29
C ILE A 424 -9.88 22.74 12.92
N LEU A 425 -9.76 21.61 12.24
CA LEU A 425 -10.31 20.34 12.70
C LEU A 425 -9.73 19.97 14.08
N GLY A 426 -10.57 19.39 14.94
CA GLY A 426 -10.17 19.09 16.33
C GLY A 426 -10.22 20.25 17.31
N THR A 427 -10.61 21.46 16.86
CA THR A 427 -10.69 22.65 17.70
C THR A 427 -11.98 23.43 17.47
N ALA A 428 -12.27 24.40 18.35
CA ALA A 428 -13.35 25.38 18.13
C ALA A 428 -12.89 26.60 17.31
N ILE A 429 -11.65 26.60 16.82
CA ILE A 429 -11.02 27.78 16.20
C ILE A 429 -11.60 28.01 14.82
N LYS A 430 -12.18 29.19 14.63
CA LYS A 430 -12.57 29.71 13.31
C LYS A 430 -11.42 30.51 12.74
N VAL A 431 -11.09 30.24 11.48
CA VAL A 431 -9.95 30.87 10.80
C VAL A 431 -10.41 32.17 10.14
N PRO A 432 -9.83 33.33 10.48
CA PRO A 432 -10.05 34.56 9.75
C PRO A 432 -9.55 34.44 8.30
N TYR A 433 -10.35 34.93 7.35
CA TYR A 433 -9.96 34.97 5.94
C TYR A 433 -10.53 36.21 5.24
N LYS A 434 -9.88 36.66 4.16
CA LYS A 434 -10.32 37.83 3.38
C LYS A 434 -11.36 37.44 2.34
N LYS A 435 -12.54 38.07 2.36
CA LYS A 435 -13.66 37.80 1.43
C LYS A 435 -13.53 38.44 0.04
N THR A 436 -12.53 39.28 -0.18
CA THR A 436 -12.42 40.13 -1.39
C THR A 436 -11.53 39.55 -2.49
N ALA A 437 -11.02 38.33 -2.33
CA ALA A 437 -10.18 37.65 -3.31
C ALA A 437 -10.98 36.52 -4.01
N PRO A 438 -10.66 36.18 -5.28
CA PRO A 438 -11.29 35.05 -5.97
C PRO A 438 -10.95 33.70 -5.32
N THR A 439 -9.92 33.68 -4.47
CA THR A 439 -9.33 32.52 -3.79
C THR A 439 -9.29 32.73 -2.27
N LEU A 440 -9.13 31.65 -1.51
CA LEU A 440 -9.15 31.70 -0.05
C LEU A 440 -7.77 32.08 0.53
N TRP A 441 -7.69 33.25 1.16
CA TRP A 441 -6.51 33.70 1.92
C TRP A 441 -6.67 33.39 3.42
N VAL A 442 -5.84 32.49 3.94
CA VAL A 442 -5.84 32.06 5.33
C VAL A 442 -4.87 32.93 6.16
N ASP A 443 -5.32 33.41 7.32
CA ASP A 443 -4.48 34.12 8.29
C ASP A 443 -4.58 33.47 9.68
N LEU A 444 -3.52 32.74 10.05
CA LEU A 444 -3.34 32.08 11.35
C LEU A 444 -2.47 32.91 12.30
N SER A 445 -2.02 34.12 11.92
CA SER A 445 -1.03 34.90 12.67
C SER A 445 -1.48 35.32 14.08
N GLN A 446 -2.78 35.25 14.37
CA GLN A 446 -3.36 35.59 15.66
C GLN A 446 -3.62 34.37 16.56
N ILE A 447 -3.45 33.15 16.04
CA ILE A 447 -3.65 31.90 16.79
C ILE A 447 -2.36 31.58 17.53
N GLN A 448 -2.45 31.30 18.84
CA GLN A 448 -1.28 30.91 19.61
C GLN A 448 -0.90 29.47 19.28
N TRP A 449 0.41 29.19 19.24
CA TRP A 449 0.91 27.87 18.83
C TRP A 449 0.36 26.73 19.69
N GLN A 450 0.12 26.98 20.97
CA GLN A 450 -0.44 26.05 21.96
C GLN A 450 -1.92 25.71 21.71
N ASP A 451 -2.62 26.51 20.90
CA ASP A 451 -4.02 26.29 20.56
C ASP A 451 -4.17 25.39 19.31
N PHE A 452 -3.07 25.12 18.58
CA PHE A 452 -3.10 24.17 17.49
C PHE A 452 -3.22 22.74 18.01
N PRO A 453 -4.01 21.88 17.34
CA PRO A 453 -4.17 20.49 17.74
C PRO A 453 -2.90 19.66 17.53
N SER A 454 -1.99 20.13 16.67
CA SER A 454 -0.68 19.54 16.40
C SER A 454 0.26 20.59 15.83
N VAL A 455 1.54 20.47 16.18
CA VAL A 455 2.62 21.30 15.64
C VAL A 455 3.16 20.78 14.30
N GLU A 456 2.89 19.51 13.97
CA GLU A 456 3.39 18.88 12.75
C GLU A 456 2.59 19.29 11.52
N ALA A 457 1.27 19.23 11.63
CA ALA A 457 0.34 19.54 10.55
C ALA A 457 -1.05 19.81 11.11
N ILE A 458 -1.79 20.69 10.45
CA ILE A 458 -3.20 20.97 10.77
C ILE A 458 -4.08 20.64 9.57
N VAL A 459 -5.36 20.42 9.83
CA VAL A 459 -6.36 20.24 8.77
C VAL A 459 -7.40 21.35 8.87
N LEU A 460 -7.57 22.09 7.79
CA LEU A 460 -8.63 23.08 7.67
C LEU A 460 -9.90 22.42 7.14
N LYS A 461 -11.02 22.58 7.84
CA LYS A 461 -12.35 22.24 7.34
C LYS A 461 -12.98 23.46 6.69
N ILE A 462 -13.31 23.33 5.41
CA ILE A 462 -13.85 24.40 4.57
C ILE A 462 -15.25 24.01 4.11
N GLU A 463 -16.25 24.74 4.58
CA GLU A 463 -17.66 24.54 4.24
C GLU A 463 -18.15 25.70 3.37
N TYR A 464 -19.12 25.45 2.50
CA TYR A 464 -19.72 26.47 1.64
C TYR A 464 -18.72 27.20 0.72
N ALA A 465 -17.65 26.51 0.29
CA ALA A 465 -16.83 26.94 -0.84
C ALA A 465 -17.67 26.96 -2.13
N ALA A 466 -17.38 27.87 -3.05
CA ALA A 466 -18.19 28.02 -4.26
C ALA A 466 -18.21 26.73 -5.09
N THR A 467 -19.33 26.48 -5.79
CA THR A 467 -19.43 25.38 -6.76
C THR A 467 -18.36 25.55 -7.83
N SER A 468 -17.65 24.47 -8.17
CA SER A 468 -16.61 24.46 -9.19
C SER A 468 -16.62 23.15 -9.94
N ASN A 469 -16.44 23.23 -11.26
CA ASN A 469 -16.32 22.06 -12.12
C ASN A 469 -14.88 22.00 -12.60
N ALA A 470 -14.12 21.04 -12.08
CA ALA A 470 -12.83 20.65 -12.62
C ALA A 470 -12.81 19.13 -12.81
N GLN A 471 -12.13 18.68 -13.85
CA GLN A 471 -11.97 17.25 -14.16
C GLN A 471 -10.52 16.88 -13.86
N PRO A 472 -10.24 16.20 -12.73
CA PRO A 472 -8.89 15.91 -12.28
C PRO A 472 -8.09 14.99 -13.22
N PHE A 473 -8.75 14.38 -14.21
CA PHE A 473 -8.14 13.47 -15.18
C PHE A 473 -7.73 14.12 -16.50
N ILE A 474 -8.07 15.40 -16.76
CA ILE A 474 -7.79 16.02 -18.07
C ILE A 474 -6.28 16.14 -18.33
N ASP A 475 -5.48 16.47 -17.31
CA ASP A 475 -4.03 16.62 -17.45
C ASP A 475 -3.31 15.29 -17.72
N LEU A 476 -3.89 14.16 -17.30
CA LEU A 476 -3.37 12.82 -17.59
C LEU A 476 -3.53 12.43 -19.07
N VAL A 477 -4.64 12.83 -19.68
CA VAL A 477 -4.93 12.55 -21.10
C VAL A 477 -4.04 13.37 -22.02
N HIS A 478 -3.72 14.62 -21.65
CA HIS A 478 -2.85 15.47 -22.46
C HIS A 478 -1.36 15.04 -22.42
N ASN A 479 -0.89 14.46 -21.33
CA ASN A 479 0.47 13.89 -21.27
C ASN A 479 0.60 12.54 -22.00
N ASN A 480 -0.47 11.74 -22.09
CA ASN A 480 -0.43 10.49 -22.87
C ASN A 480 -0.51 10.74 -24.39
N ASN A 481 -1.22 11.79 -24.84
CA ASN A 481 -1.28 12.15 -26.26
C ASN A 481 0.00 12.84 -26.79
N THR A 482 0.82 13.44 -25.93
CA THR A 482 2.13 13.99 -26.35
C THR A 482 3.21 12.92 -26.45
N ASN A 483 3.10 11.83 -25.68
CA ASN A 483 4.02 10.69 -25.76
C ASN A 483 3.70 9.74 -26.93
N SER A 484 2.42 9.55 -27.30
CA SER A 484 2.09 8.74 -28.50
C SER A 484 2.42 9.46 -29.81
N ALA A 485 2.30 10.80 -29.85
CA ALA A 485 2.61 11.59 -31.05
C ALA A 485 4.12 11.79 -31.30
N ARG A 486 4.98 11.46 -30.33
CA ARG A 486 6.44 11.58 -30.46
C ARG A 486 7.10 10.30 -30.97
N SER A 487 6.47 9.12 -30.81
CA SER A 487 6.98 7.87 -31.39
C SER A 487 6.65 7.70 -32.88
N GLU A 488 5.63 8.40 -33.40
CA GLU A 488 5.25 8.31 -34.82
C GLU A 488 5.98 9.30 -35.74
N ARG A 489 6.72 10.30 -35.21
CA ARG A 489 7.45 11.29 -36.03
C ARG A 489 8.92 10.98 -36.32
N ILE A 490 9.46 9.89 -35.78
CA ILE A 490 10.88 9.52 -35.99
C ILE A 490 11.06 8.58 -37.20
N ASN A 491 9.98 7.96 -37.72
CA ASN A 491 10.05 6.96 -38.80
C ASN A 491 9.72 7.44 -40.22
N THR A 492 9.55 8.74 -40.46
CA THR A 492 9.15 9.26 -41.78
C THR A 492 9.96 10.45 -42.26
N SER A 493 11.29 10.40 -42.15
CA SER A 493 12.15 11.28 -42.96
C SER A 493 13.58 10.78 -43.07
N ARG A 494 13.87 9.92 -44.06
CA ARG A 494 15.11 9.96 -44.88
C ARG A 494 15.14 8.79 -45.88
N SER A 495 14.66 9.06 -47.09
CA SER A 495 15.09 8.34 -48.30
C SER A 495 15.09 9.31 -49.48
N SER A 496 16.25 9.89 -49.80
CA SER A 496 16.59 10.28 -51.18
C SER A 496 18.03 10.80 -51.27
N LEU A 497 18.85 9.98 -51.93
CA LEU A 497 19.80 10.33 -52.99
C LEU A 497 21.15 10.99 -52.64
N SER A 498 22.15 10.12 -52.78
CA SER A 498 23.57 10.26 -53.14
C SER A 498 24.01 11.47 -53.96
N SER A 499 25.24 11.97 -53.70
CA SER A 499 26.37 11.86 -54.64
C SER A 499 27.71 12.37 -54.05
N SER A 500 28.75 11.55 -54.29
CA SER A 500 30.17 11.86 -54.59
C SER A 500 31.13 12.46 -53.55
N SER A 501 32.08 11.59 -53.17
CA SER A 501 33.55 11.66 -53.35
C SER A 501 34.50 12.13 -52.23
N SER A 502 35.48 11.23 -52.01
CA SER A 502 36.86 11.36 -51.51
C SER A 502 37.08 11.70 -50.02
N SER A 503 37.48 10.70 -49.23
CA SER A 503 38.85 10.47 -48.70
C SER A 503 39.06 11.21 -47.37
N THR A 504 39.45 10.65 -46.23
CA THR A 504 40.35 9.53 -45.87
C THR A 504 40.11 9.15 -44.40
N SER A 505 40.37 7.88 -44.06
CA SER A 505 40.92 7.36 -42.78
C SER A 505 40.28 7.80 -41.45
N ASP A 506 39.56 6.90 -40.77
CA ASP A 506 40.17 5.97 -39.80
C ASP A 506 39.13 4.93 -39.36
N GLU A 507 39.57 3.67 -39.33
CA GLU A 507 38.84 2.48 -38.92
C GLU A 507 38.73 2.42 -37.39
N GLU A 508 37.55 2.07 -36.86
CA GLU A 508 37.39 0.89 -35.99
C GLU A 508 35.88 0.57 -35.83
N ASN A 509 35.57 -0.72 -36.01
CA ASN A 509 34.22 -1.28 -36.13
C ASN A 509 33.49 -1.38 -34.78
N ASP A 510 32.23 -0.97 -34.76
CA ASP A 510 31.18 -1.49 -33.87
C ASP A 510 30.62 -2.78 -34.49
N ASP A 511 30.71 -3.90 -33.77
CA ASP A 511 29.85 -5.06 -33.96
C ASP A 511 28.86 -5.09 -32.78
N ASP A 512 27.61 -4.70 -33.08
CA ASP A 512 26.46 -4.81 -32.20
C ASP A 512 26.08 -6.29 -31.98
N VAL A 513 26.23 -6.75 -30.74
CA VAL A 513 25.57 -7.97 -30.23
C VAL A 513 24.59 -7.55 -29.15
N GLU A 514 23.30 -7.71 -29.45
CA GLU A 514 22.16 -7.55 -28.54
C GLU A 514 22.42 -8.30 -27.22
N ARG A 515 22.50 -7.54 -26.11
CA ARG A 515 22.47 -8.07 -24.75
C ARG A 515 21.11 -7.81 -24.12
N GLU A 516 20.53 -8.88 -23.57
CA GLU A 516 19.34 -8.89 -22.72
C GLU A 516 19.49 -7.95 -21.50
N PRO A 517 18.38 -7.37 -20.98
CA PRO A 517 18.46 -6.41 -19.88
C PRO A 517 18.76 -7.08 -18.53
N ASN A 518 19.71 -6.48 -17.82
CA ASN A 518 20.24 -6.87 -16.52
C ASN A 518 19.22 -6.66 -15.38
N LEU A 519 19.12 -7.62 -14.45
CA LEU A 519 18.22 -7.68 -13.29
C LEU A 519 18.43 -6.58 -12.23
N ALA A 520 19.44 -5.72 -12.41
CA ALA A 520 19.78 -4.63 -11.48
C ALA A 520 18.95 -3.34 -11.68
N SER A 521 18.15 -3.22 -12.74
CA SER A 521 17.45 -1.96 -13.06
C SER A 521 16.06 -1.80 -12.43
N ILE A 522 15.58 -2.77 -11.65
CA ILE A 522 14.26 -2.72 -10.99
C ILE A 522 14.36 -2.33 -9.50
N VAL A 523 15.56 -2.27 -8.93
CA VAL A 523 15.78 -1.80 -7.55
C VAL A 523 16.79 -0.68 -7.58
N GLY A 524 16.43 0.49 -7.05
CA GLY A 524 17.30 1.66 -7.03
C GLY A 524 18.63 1.38 -6.34
N GLU A 525 19.68 1.18 -7.13
CA GLU A 525 21.05 1.14 -6.65
C GLU A 525 21.48 2.55 -6.19
N ARG A 526 21.85 2.67 -4.91
CA ARG A 526 22.84 3.67 -4.50
C ARG A 526 24.06 2.94 -3.94
N ASP A 527 25.17 3.29 -4.56
CA ASP A 527 26.54 2.94 -4.24
C ASP A 527 26.88 3.28 -2.77
N TRP A 528 27.30 2.28 -2.00
CA TRP A 528 27.77 2.47 -0.62
C TRP A 528 29.28 2.65 -0.64
N GLY A 529 29.71 3.90 -0.79
CA GLY A 529 31.09 4.31 -0.58
C GLY A 529 31.54 4.05 0.86
N THR A 530 32.52 3.17 0.99
CA THR A 530 33.29 2.87 2.20
C THR A 530 34.25 4.00 2.56
N GLU A 531 34.16 4.55 3.77
CA GLU A 531 35.32 5.01 4.53
C GLU A 531 35.04 4.80 6.03
N PHE A 532 35.77 3.81 6.59
CA PHE A 532 36.07 3.45 7.99
C PHE A 532 35.05 3.68 9.13
#